data_AF-A0A1E1WMZ5-F1
#
_entry.id   AF-A0A1E1WMZ5-F1
#
_cell.length_a   1.000
_cell.length_b   1.000
_cell.length_c   1.000
_cell.angle_alpha   90.00
_cell.angle_beta   90.00
_cell.angle_gamma   90.00
#
_symmetry.space_group_name_H-M   'P 1'
#
loop_
_entity.id
_entity.type
_entity.pdbx_description
1 polymer ?
#
loop_
_entity_poly.entity_id
_entity_poly.type
_entity_poly.pdbx_seq_one_letter_code
_entity_poly.pdbx_strand_id
1 'polypeptide(L)'
;LELCRDGAPTLLKRMWPSKASAPAAVILPAADLAGPWMSDNKKITVSVLQGQVQTASYICIRIKNHKSDKDICDILKHQFHKHFVSVGSTLVYYYFGKKLVIEVLSIKSEKLDDSMNKTWFMLSESTVWNLEEKAGTEKVKKKVICPGGVDDIIEEIKNFINISFNKGLASNFQPTRGLLL
;
A
#
# COMPACT_ATOMS: atom_id res chain seq x y z
N LEU A 1 0.77 -8.95 9.93
CA LEU A 1 2.05 -8.20 9.94
C LEU A 1 1.95 -7.10 8.91
N GLU A 2 2.40 -5.91 9.29
CA GLU A 2 2.58 -4.80 8.36
C GLU A 2 3.97 -4.88 7.75
N LEU A 3 4.03 -4.74 6.43
CA LEU A 3 5.24 -4.73 5.64
C LEU A 3 5.40 -3.32 5.09
N CYS A 4 6.44 -2.63 5.56
CA CYS A 4 6.78 -1.29 5.11
C CYS A 4 8.05 -1.34 4.27
N ARG A 5 8.07 -0.55 3.20
CA ARG A 5 9.25 -0.36 2.37
C ARG A 5 9.28 1.08 1.85
N ASP A 6 10.47 1.65 1.80
CA ASP A 6 10.65 2.99 1.29
C ASP A 6 10.17 3.13 -0.17
N GLY A 7 9.36 4.16 -0.43
CA GLY A 7 8.72 4.41 -1.72
C GLY A 7 7.65 3.40 -2.14
N ALA A 8 7.15 2.54 -1.25
CA ALA A 8 6.08 1.58 -1.52
C ALA A 8 4.91 1.73 -0.54
N PRO A 9 3.66 1.47 -0.96
CA PRO A 9 2.53 1.42 -0.03
C PRO A 9 2.68 0.24 0.93
N THR A 10 2.37 0.46 2.21
CA THR A 10 2.38 -0.60 3.23
C THR A 10 1.47 -1.76 2.84
N LEU A 11 1.84 -2.99 3.19
CA LEU A 11 1.01 -4.19 2.98
C LEU A 11 0.69 -4.86 4.32
N LEU A 12 -0.56 -5.29 4.51
CA LEU A 12 -0.94 -6.14 5.64
C LEU A 12 -1.14 -7.58 5.16
N LYS A 13 -0.30 -8.51 5.64
CA LYS A 13 -0.38 -9.94 5.29
C LYS A 13 -0.33 -10.82 6.54
N ARG A 14 -0.90 -12.02 6.42
CA ARG A 14 -0.74 -13.10 7.40
C ARG A 14 0.63 -13.74 7.20
N MET A 15 1.28 -14.11 8.30
CA MET A 15 2.57 -14.80 8.26
C MET A 15 2.37 -16.29 8.45
N TRP A 16 3.12 -17.07 7.68
CA TRP A 16 3.27 -18.50 7.90
C TRP A 16 4.74 -18.85 8.06
N PRO A 17 5.09 -19.77 8.98
CA PRO A 17 6.46 -20.22 9.12
C PRO A 17 6.86 -21.00 7.87
N SER A 18 8.06 -20.72 7.36
CA SER A 18 8.67 -21.48 6.28
C SER A 18 9.93 -22.17 6.78
N LYS A 19 10.10 -23.44 6.39
CA LYS A 19 11.32 -24.22 6.67
C LYS A 19 12.43 -23.98 5.65
N ALA A 20 12.10 -23.37 4.50
CA ALA A 20 12.99 -23.24 3.35
C ALA A 20 13.62 -21.84 3.22
N SER A 21 13.29 -20.90 4.11
CA SER A 21 13.77 -19.52 4.05
C SER A 21 14.74 -19.20 5.19
N ALA A 22 15.66 -18.28 4.93
CA ALA A 22 16.50 -17.72 5.98
C ALA A 22 15.63 -16.99 7.04
N PRO A 23 16.03 -16.96 8.32
CA PRO A 23 15.25 -16.33 9.40
C PRO A 23 14.92 -14.84 9.18
N ALA A 24 15.75 -14.12 8.42
CA ALA A 24 15.57 -12.71 8.11
C ALA A 24 14.91 -12.46 6.73
N ALA A 25 14.50 -13.52 6.02
CA ALA A 25 13.88 -13.42 4.71
C ALA A 25 12.36 -13.53 4.80
N VAL A 26 11.66 -12.69 4.04
CA VAL A 26 10.20 -12.77 3.86
C VAL A 26 9.93 -13.16 2.42
N ILE A 27 9.12 -14.19 2.22
CA ILE A 27 8.69 -14.64 0.89
C ILE A 27 7.29 -14.09 0.63
N LEU A 28 7.14 -13.39 -0.49
CA LEU A 28 5.85 -12.90 -0.98
C LEU A 28 5.58 -13.51 -2.37
N PRO A 29 4.36 -13.98 -2.64
CA PRO A 29 4.03 -14.53 -3.95
C PRO A 29 3.98 -13.42 -5.00
N ALA A 30 4.82 -13.53 -6.04
CA ALA A 30 4.94 -12.51 -7.09
C ALA A 30 3.62 -12.20 -7.82
N ALA A 31 2.71 -13.19 -7.89
CA ALA A 31 1.40 -13.04 -8.50
C ALA A 31 0.52 -11.99 -7.78
N ASP A 32 0.71 -11.79 -6.48
CA ASP A 32 -0.05 -10.84 -5.67
C ASP A 32 0.57 -9.44 -5.66
N LEU A 33 1.75 -9.27 -6.25
CA LEU A 33 2.52 -8.04 -6.16
C LEU A 33 2.33 -7.15 -7.39
N ALA A 34 2.32 -5.84 -7.13
CA ALA A 34 2.25 -4.80 -8.13
C ALA A 34 3.21 -3.66 -7.82
N GLY A 35 3.65 -2.97 -8.87
CA GLY A 35 4.41 -1.72 -8.78
C GLY A 35 5.70 -1.87 -7.95
N PRO A 36 5.91 -1.03 -6.91
CA PRO A 36 7.13 -1.03 -6.11
C PRO A 36 7.50 -2.39 -5.52
N TRP A 37 6.51 -3.26 -5.26
CA TRP A 37 6.72 -4.56 -4.62
C TRP A 37 7.26 -5.66 -5.55
N MET A 38 7.29 -5.48 -6.88
CA MET A 38 7.76 -6.51 -7.82
C MET A 38 9.30 -6.62 -7.96
N SER A 39 10.08 -5.91 -7.13
CA SER A 39 11.55 -5.95 -7.21
C SER A 39 12.14 -6.73 -6.04
N ASP A 40 12.99 -7.70 -6.37
CA ASP A 40 13.67 -8.56 -5.40
C ASP A 40 14.81 -7.81 -4.66
N ASN A 41 15.28 -8.41 -3.56
CA ASN A 41 16.46 -8.00 -2.77
C ASN A 41 16.42 -6.61 -2.12
N LYS A 42 15.27 -6.19 -1.58
CA LYS A 42 15.16 -4.91 -0.87
C LYS A 42 14.88 -5.08 0.61
N LYS A 43 15.44 -4.15 1.39
CA LYS A 43 15.16 -4.04 2.83
C LYS A 43 13.69 -3.72 3.03
N ILE A 44 13.04 -4.51 3.87
CA ILE A 44 11.66 -4.31 4.30
C ILE A 44 11.63 -4.28 5.83
N THR A 45 10.72 -3.50 6.38
CA THR A 45 10.44 -3.49 7.80
C THR A 45 9.17 -4.28 8.05
N VAL A 46 9.23 -5.24 8.97
CA VAL A 46 8.10 -6.07 9.36
C VAL A 46 7.70 -5.70 10.78
N SER A 47 6.44 -5.30 10.97
CA SER A 47 5.88 -5.01 12.28
C SER A 47 4.61 -5.83 12.54
N VAL A 48 4.37 -6.13 13.82
CA VAL A 48 3.10 -6.76 14.24
C VAL A 48 2.06 -5.67 14.36
N LEU A 49 0.97 -5.78 13.59
CA LEU A 49 -0.18 -4.92 13.80
C LEU A 49 -0.79 -5.26 15.17
N GLN A 50 -0.78 -4.28 16.07
CA GLN A 50 -1.43 -4.41 17.37
C GLN A 50 -2.87 -3.92 17.25
N GLY A 51 -3.82 -4.77 17.65
CA GLY A 51 -5.25 -4.45 17.64
C GLY A 51 -6.07 -5.31 16.67
N GLN A 52 -7.39 -5.07 16.68
CA GLN A 52 -8.33 -5.83 15.86
C GLN A 52 -8.60 -5.11 14.54
N VAL A 53 -8.37 -5.81 13.42
CA VAL A 53 -8.74 -5.34 12.09
C VAL A 53 -10.25 -5.44 11.93
N GLN A 54 -10.89 -4.34 11.56
CA GLN A 54 -12.33 -4.29 11.38
C GLN A 54 -12.74 -4.77 9.99
N THR A 55 -13.97 -5.26 9.89
CA THR A 55 -14.55 -5.68 8.61
C THR A 55 -15.05 -4.48 7.83
N ALA A 56 -14.70 -4.39 6.55
CA ALA A 56 -15.25 -3.38 5.65
C ALA A 56 -16.72 -3.69 5.33
N SER A 57 -17.60 -2.71 5.46
CA SER A 57 -19.00 -2.80 5.00
C SER A 57 -19.12 -2.45 3.52
N TYR A 58 -18.29 -1.52 3.04
CA TYR A 58 -18.31 -1.07 1.65
C TYR A 58 -16.90 -0.74 1.16
N ILE A 59 -16.61 -1.08 -0.09
CA ILE A 59 -15.41 -0.64 -0.79
C ILE A 59 -15.73 -0.08 -2.18
N CYS A 60 -15.03 0.99 -2.55
CA CYS A 60 -15.00 1.49 -3.91
C CYS A 60 -13.64 1.17 -4.53
N ILE A 61 -13.65 0.56 -5.71
CA ILE A 61 -12.46 0.11 -6.41
C ILE A 61 -12.40 0.68 -7.83
N ARG A 62 -11.19 0.76 -8.38
CA ARG A 62 -10.94 1.12 -9.77
C ARG A 62 -9.98 0.13 -10.40
N ILE A 63 -10.30 -0.35 -11.59
CA ILE A 63 -9.39 -1.19 -12.38
C ILE A 63 -8.46 -0.25 -13.18
N LYS A 64 -7.15 -0.33 -12.92
CA LYS A 64 -6.15 0.45 -13.67
C LYS A 64 -6.01 -0.10 -15.09
N ASN A 65 -5.89 0.81 -16.06
CA ASN A 65 -5.55 0.56 -17.46
C ASN A 65 -6.50 -0.37 -18.24
N HIS A 66 -7.65 -0.74 -17.68
CA HIS A 66 -8.66 -1.55 -18.36
C HIS A 66 -10.04 -0.94 -18.17
N LYS A 67 -10.79 -0.82 -19.27
CA LYS A 67 -12.24 -0.64 -19.22
C LYS A 67 -12.85 -2.03 -19.06
N SER A 68 -13.64 -2.23 -18.02
CA SER A 68 -14.45 -3.43 -17.87
C SER A 68 -15.87 -3.08 -18.25
N ASP A 69 -16.37 -3.66 -19.35
CA ASP A 69 -17.78 -3.52 -19.75
C ASP A 69 -18.71 -4.45 -18.96
N LYS A 70 -18.15 -5.31 -18.11
CA LYS A 70 -18.88 -6.25 -17.26
C LYS A 70 -18.55 -5.99 -15.80
N ASP A 71 -19.59 -6.04 -14.97
CA ASP A 71 -19.42 -6.06 -13.53
C ASP A 71 -18.76 -7.39 -13.12
N ILE A 72 -17.57 -7.30 -12.53
CA ILE A 72 -16.80 -8.44 -12.03
C ILE A 72 -16.77 -8.48 -10.49
N CYS A 73 -17.55 -7.62 -9.82
CA CYS A 73 -17.50 -7.44 -8.37
C CYS A 73 -17.75 -8.75 -7.61
N ASP A 74 -18.68 -9.60 -8.07
CA ASP A 74 -18.97 -10.88 -7.41
C ASP A 74 -17.77 -11.84 -7.42
N ILE A 75 -17.05 -11.89 -8.53
CA ILE A 75 -15.84 -12.72 -8.66
C ILE A 75 -14.74 -12.19 -7.75
N LEU A 76 -14.54 -10.87 -7.74
CA LEU A 76 -13.54 -10.22 -6.90
C LEU A 76 -13.85 -10.43 -5.41
N LYS A 77 -15.12 -10.34 -5.03
CA LYS A 77 -15.59 -10.55 -3.67
C LYS A 77 -15.28 -11.95 -3.16
N HIS A 78 -15.46 -12.97 -4.01
CA HIS A 78 -15.09 -14.34 -3.67
C HIS A 78 -13.57 -14.51 -3.55
N GLN A 79 -12.82 -14.03 -4.54
CA GLN A 79 -11.36 -14.17 -4.57
C GLN A 79 -10.66 -13.47 -3.40
N PHE A 80 -11.13 -12.28 -3.04
CA PHE A 80 -10.54 -11.46 -1.98
C PHE A 80 -11.25 -11.61 -0.63
N HIS A 81 -11.94 -12.73 -0.40
CA HIS A 81 -12.49 -13.04 0.92
C HIS A 81 -11.39 -13.06 1.99
N LYS A 82 -11.64 -12.43 3.15
CA LYS A 82 -10.69 -12.29 4.28
C LYS A 82 -9.37 -11.59 3.92
N HIS A 83 -9.29 -10.90 2.78
CA HIS A 83 -8.13 -10.06 2.45
C HIS A 83 -8.12 -8.78 3.26
N PHE A 84 -6.92 -8.28 3.51
CA PHE A 84 -6.71 -7.02 4.19
C PHE A 84 -6.42 -5.91 3.18
N VAL A 85 -7.12 -4.79 3.32
CA VAL A 85 -7.00 -3.63 2.43
C VAL A 85 -7.02 -2.32 3.20
N SER A 86 -6.37 -1.33 2.63
CA SER A 86 -6.37 0.06 3.04
C SER A 86 -6.73 0.94 1.84
N VAL A 87 -7.08 2.21 2.08
CA VAL A 87 -7.22 3.17 0.98
C VAL A 87 -5.87 3.31 0.26
N GLY A 88 -5.87 3.20 -1.07
CA GLY A 88 -4.67 3.17 -1.91
C GLY A 88 -4.02 1.78 -2.03
N SER A 89 -4.54 0.76 -1.35
CA SER A 89 -4.09 -0.62 -1.57
C SER A 89 -4.32 -1.05 -3.01
N THR A 90 -3.38 -1.84 -3.54
CA THR A 90 -3.47 -2.43 -4.87
C THR A 90 -3.68 -3.94 -4.76
N LEU A 91 -4.75 -4.44 -5.36
CA LEU A 91 -5.07 -5.86 -5.51
C LEU A 91 -4.72 -6.29 -6.93
N VAL A 92 -4.25 -7.53 -7.07
CA VAL A 92 -3.90 -8.12 -8.36
C VAL A 92 -4.77 -9.35 -8.59
N TYR A 93 -5.42 -9.40 -9.75
CA TYR A 93 -6.26 -10.54 -10.13
C TYR A 93 -6.00 -10.95 -11.57
N TYR A 94 -5.89 -12.25 -11.83
CA TYR A 94 -5.72 -12.78 -13.18
C TYR A 94 -7.08 -13.23 -13.71
N TYR A 95 -7.57 -12.56 -14.75
CA TYR A 95 -8.86 -12.85 -15.38
C TYR A 95 -8.65 -13.21 -16.85
N PHE A 96 -8.97 -14.46 -17.24
CA PHE A 96 -8.78 -14.98 -18.59
C PHE A 96 -7.39 -14.66 -19.19
N GLY A 97 -6.33 -14.92 -18.42
CA GLY A 97 -4.93 -14.68 -18.84
C GLY A 97 -4.50 -13.20 -18.81
N LYS A 98 -5.38 -12.27 -18.44
CA LYS A 98 -5.04 -10.85 -18.28
C LYS A 98 -4.81 -10.51 -16.82
N LYS A 99 -3.72 -9.80 -16.52
CA LYS A 99 -3.41 -9.26 -15.19
C LYS A 99 -4.20 -7.97 -14.97
N LEU A 100 -5.20 -8.01 -14.11
CA LEU A 100 -5.93 -6.84 -13.64
C LEU A 100 -5.25 -6.26 -12.40
N VAL A 101 -5.06 -4.95 -12.40
CA VAL A 101 -4.52 -4.19 -11.27
C VAL A 101 -5.65 -3.32 -10.73
N ILE A 102 -6.07 -3.57 -9.50
CA ILE A 102 -7.27 -2.98 -8.90
C ILE A 102 -6.82 -2.10 -7.74
N GLU A 103 -7.20 -0.84 -7.75
CA GLU A 103 -6.89 0.12 -6.69
C GLU A 103 -8.11 0.36 -5.82
N VAL A 104 -7.91 0.33 -4.51
CA VAL A 104 -8.95 0.64 -3.53
C VAL A 104 -8.99 2.15 -3.30
N LEU A 105 -10.11 2.78 -3.63
CA LEU A 105 -10.29 4.24 -3.58
C LEU A 105 -10.88 4.71 -2.25
N SER A 106 -11.87 3.98 -1.73
CA SER A 106 -12.49 4.29 -0.46
C SER A 106 -13.01 3.03 0.23
N ILE A 107 -13.04 3.08 1.55
CA ILE A 107 -13.52 2.00 2.40
C ILE A 107 -14.42 2.61 3.48
N LYS A 108 -15.54 1.95 3.78
CA LYS A 108 -16.40 2.26 4.93
C LYS A 108 -16.52 1.01 5.83
N SER A 109 -16.71 1.25 7.11
CA SER A 109 -16.95 0.24 8.15
C SER A 109 -18.10 0.72 9.04
N GLU A 110 -18.97 -0.19 9.45
CA GLU A 110 -20.10 0.11 10.36
C GLU A 110 -19.65 0.36 11.80
N LYS A 111 -18.51 -0.20 12.20
CA LYS A 111 -17.99 -0.10 13.56
C LYS A 111 -16.76 0.80 13.57
N LEU A 112 -16.87 2.11 13.32
CA LEU A 112 -15.72 2.99 13.53
C LEU A 112 -15.46 3.09 15.04
N ASP A 113 -14.39 2.46 15.51
CA ASP A 113 -13.86 2.74 16.85
C ASP A 113 -12.94 3.95 16.71
N ASP A 114 -13.32 5.07 17.30
CA ASP A 114 -12.55 6.33 17.29
C ASP A 114 -11.17 6.19 17.98
N SER A 115 -10.92 5.09 18.69
CA SER A 115 -9.69 4.85 19.45
C SER A 115 -8.56 4.20 18.66
N MET A 116 -8.78 3.83 17.40
CA MET A 116 -7.73 3.20 16.60
C MET A 116 -7.50 3.94 15.29
N ASN A 117 -6.25 4.34 15.09
CA ASN A 117 -5.66 4.78 13.81
C ASN A 117 -5.75 3.65 12.75
N LYS A 118 -6.95 3.24 12.34
CA LYS A 118 -7.17 2.08 11.47
C LYS A 118 -6.98 2.47 10.02
N THR A 119 -5.79 2.21 9.52
CA THR A 119 -5.49 2.24 8.08
C THR A 119 -6.03 1.00 7.36
N TRP A 120 -6.33 -0.09 8.08
CA TRP A 120 -6.60 -1.41 7.51
C TRP A 120 -7.98 -1.98 7.86
N PHE A 121 -8.58 -2.64 6.86
CA PHE A 121 -9.87 -3.30 6.94
C PHE A 121 -9.79 -4.71 6.34
N MET A 122 -10.64 -5.62 6.82
CA MET A 122 -10.79 -6.98 6.30
C MET A 122 -12.01 -7.04 5.38
N LEU A 123 -11.84 -7.62 4.20
CA LEU A 123 -12.91 -7.89 3.26
C LEU A 123 -13.68 -9.15 3.67
N SER A 124 -14.99 -9.11 3.49
CA SER A 124 -15.90 -10.20 3.86
C SER A 124 -16.97 -10.42 2.80
N GLU A 125 -17.78 -11.47 2.99
CA GLU A 125 -18.94 -11.74 2.13
C GLU A 125 -20.07 -10.72 2.30
N SER A 126 -20.10 -9.94 3.38
CA SER A 126 -21.07 -8.84 3.52
C SER A 126 -20.56 -7.54 2.93
N THR A 127 -19.27 -7.44 2.59
CA THR A 127 -18.70 -6.22 2.01
C THR A 127 -19.34 -5.96 0.64
N VAL A 128 -19.89 -4.76 0.48
CA VAL A 128 -20.45 -4.27 -0.79
C VAL A 128 -19.31 -3.70 -1.64
N TRP A 129 -19.22 -4.13 -2.89
CA TRP A 129 -18.21 -3.67 -3.84
C TRP A 129 -18.86 -2.72 -4.83
N ASN A 130 -18.19 -1.60 -5.10
CA ASN A 130 -18.58 -0.68 -6.15
C ASN A 130 -17.40 -0.44 -7.08
N LEU A 131 -17.63 -0.58 -8.38
CA LEU A 131 -16.63 -0.31 -9.40
C LEU A 131 -16.79 1.12 -9.93
N GLU A 132 -15.77 1.94 -9.79
CA GLU A 132 -15.77 3.27 -10.38
C GLU A 132 -15.38 3.18 -11.87
N GLU A 133 -16.34 3.44 -12.76
CA GLU A 133 -16.15 3.37 -14.22
C GLU A 133 -15.28 4.51 -14.78
N LYS A 134 -15.16 5.61 -14.04
CA LYS A 134 -14.31 6.72 -14.45
C LYS A 134 -12.86 6.35 -14.17
N ALA A 135 -12.14 6.01 -15.24
CA ALA A 135 -10.69 6.02 -15.26
C ALA A 135 -10.24 7.43 -14.88
N GLY A 136 -10.00 7.67 -13.60
CA GLY A 136 -9.35 8.87 -13.14
C GLY A 136 -8.05 8.97 -13.89
N THR A 137 -7.90 10.02 -14.69
CA THR A 137 -6.67 10.44 -15.37
C THR A 137 -5.66 10.91 -14.32
N GLU A 138 -5.37 10.07 -13.33
CA GLU A 138 -4.25 10.31 -12.44
C GLU A 138 -2.98 10.10 -13.26
N LYS A 139 -2.36 11.22 -13.61
CA LYS A 139 -1.03 11.26 -14.21
C LYS A 139 -0.13 10.33 -13.39
N VAL A 140 0.37 9.28 -14.04
CA VAL A 140 1.38 8.37 -13.50
C VAL A 140 2.41 9.22 -12.76
N LYS A 141 2.46 9.13 -11.43
CA LYS A 141 3.53 9.76 -10.64
C LYS A 141 4.83 9.22 -11.23
N LYS A 142 5.60 10.09 -11.90
CA LYS A 142 6.87 9.72 -12.51
C LYS A 142 7.67 8.98 -11.45
N LYS A 143 8.14 7.77 -11.81
CA LYS A 143 9.10 7.02 -11.00
C LYS A 143 10.21 8.00 -10.61
N VAL A 144 10.54 8.09 -9.32
CA VAL A 144 11.67 8.91 -8.86
C VAL A 144 12.89 8.40 -9.61
N ILE A 145 13.38 9.22 -10.55
CA ILE A 145 14.63 8.96 -11.25
C ILE A 145 15.69 9.30 -10.22
N CYS A 146 16.40 8.30 -9.70
CA CYS A 146 17.63 8.52 -8.95
C CYS A 146 18.68 8.92 -9.99
N PRO A 147 19.12 10.19 -10.05
CA PRO A 147 20.25 10.55 -10.89
C PRO A 147 21.49 9.86 -10.31
N GLY A 148 22.35 9.30 -11.16
CA GLY A 148 23.59 8.70 -10.68
C GLY A 148 24.55 9.77 -10.15
N GLY A 149 25.23 9.50 -9.03
CA GLY A 149 26.27 10.39 -8.49
C GLY A 149 25.78 11.56 -7.63
N VAL A 150 24.50 11.57 -7.23
CA VAL A 150 23.94 12.59 -6.31
C VAL A 150 23.37 11.97 -5.03
N ASP A 151 23.80 10.75 -4.68
CA ASP A 151 23.28 10.03 -3.51
C ASP A 151 23.54 10.80 -2.22
N ASP A 152 24.75 11.36 -2.06
CA ASP A 152 25.14 12.17 -0.89
C ASP A 152 24.26 13.43 -0.75
N ILE A 153 23.96 14.10 -1.87
CA ILE A 153 23.10 15.29 -1.91
C ILE A 153 21.66 14.92 -1.56
N ILE A 154 21.14 13.81 -2.12
CA ILE A 154 19.80 13.32 -1.81
C ILE A 154 19.69 12.97 -0.32
N GLU A 155 20.72 12.35 0.26
CA GLU A 155 20.75 12.01 1.68
C GLU A 155 20.78 13.27 2.57
N GLU A 156 21.57 14.27 2.20
CA GLU A 156 21.62 15.56 2.89
C GLU A 156 20.26 16.28 2.86
N ILE A 157 19.60 16.32 1.69
CA ILE A 157 18.25 16.86 1.54
C ILE A 157 17.25 16.14 2.43
N LYS A 158 17.27 14.80 2.44
CA LYS A 158 16.38 14.00 3.29
C LYS A 158 16.61 14.30 4.76
N ASN A 159 17.86 14.45 5.18
CA ASN A 159 18.20 14.78 6.56
C ASN A 159 17.71 16.18 6.95
N PHE A 160 17.92 17.20 6.12
CA PHE A 160 17.39 18.55 6.37
C PHE A 160 15.87 18.55 6.50
N ILE A 161 15.17 17.87 5.59
CA ILE A 161 13.71 17.75 5.66
C ILE A 161 13.29 17.02 6.94
N ASN A 162 13.89 15.87 7.25
CA ASN A 162 13.54 15.08 8.42
C ASN A 162 13.74 15.86 9.73
N ILE A 163 14.85 16.60 9.86
CA ILE A 163 15.12 17.46 11.03
C ILE A 163 14.08 18.59 11.11
N SER A 164 13.75 19.22 9.97
CA SER A 164 12.79 20.32 9.93
C SER A 164 11.36 19.92 10.30
N PHE A 165 10.96 18.69 10.04
CA PHE A 165 9.61 18.19 10.36
C PHE A 165 9.53 17.37 11.66
N ASN A 166 10.67 17.03 12.27
CA ASN A 166 10.70 16.32 13.54
C ASN A 166 10.79 17.29 14.73
N LYS A 167 9.63 17.59 15.32
CA LYS A 167 9.47 18.54 16.44
C LYS A 167 10.33 18.22 17.68
N GLY A 168 10.77 16.97 17.85
CA GLY A 168 11.63 16.57 18.97
C GLY A 168 13.12 16.89 18.78
N LEU A 169 13.60 17.01 17.54
CA LEU A 169 15.00 17.34 17.23
C LEU A 169 15.23 18.85 17.07
N ALA A 170 14.21 19.59 16.65
CA ALA A 170 14.30 21.03 16.39
C ALA A 170 14.00 21.92 17.63
N SER A 171 13.92 21.37 18.84
CA SER A 171 13.47 22.13 20.03
C SER A 171 14.35 23.33 20.37
N ASN A 172 15.62 23.32 19.92
CA ASN A 172 16.61 24.38 20.17
C ASN A 172 17.17 25.03 18.89
N PHE A 173 16.69 24.65 17.70
CA PHE A 173 17.18 25.16 16.42
C PHE A 173 16.02 25.58 15.52
N GLN A 174 16.12 26.75 14.91
CA GLN A 174 15.16 27.17 13.91
C GLN A 174 15.34 26.28 12.66
N PRO A 175 14.34 25.49 12.25
CA PRO A 175 14.48 24.58 11.13
C PRO A 175 14.66 25.35 9.82
N THR A 176 15.46 24.81 8.90
CA THR A 176 15.70 25.38 7.58
C THR A 176 14.38 25.46 6.81
N ARG A 177 13.97 26.68 6.44
CA ARG A 177 12.68 26.96 5.79
C ARG A 177 12.73 27.01 4.26
N GLY A 178 13.93 27.04 3.70
CA GLY A 178 14.15 27.08 2.26
C GLY A 178 15.43 26.31 1.93
N LEU A 179 15.34 25.43 0.95
CA LEU A 179 16.46 24.69 0.40
C LEU A 179 16.56 25.06 -1.09
N LEU A 180 17.74 25.51 -1.52
CA LEU A 180 18.03 25.78 -2.92
C LEU A 180 18.72 24.55 -3.52
N LEU A 181 18.21 24.07 -4.65
CA LEU A 181 18.71 22.90 -5.38
C LEU A 181 19.40 23.34 -6.67
#